data_AF-A0A9P8XZB3-F1
#
_entry.id   AF-A0A9P8XZB3-F1
#
_cell.length_a   1.000
_cell.length_b   1.000
_cell.length_c   1.000
_cell.angle_alpha   90.00
_cell.angle_beta   90.00
_cell.angle_gamma   90.00
#
_symmetry.space_group_name_H-M   'P 1'
#
loop_
_entity.id
_entity.type
_entity.pdbx_description
1 polymer ?
#
loop_
_entity_poly.entity_id
_entity_poly.type
_entity_poly.pdbx_seq_one_letter_code
_entity_poly.pdbx_strand_id
1 'polypeptide(L)'
;MSPSHLYDVIVVGGGAVGLGATYEVAKSGKSVLVLEQNCFFNGAGSSNDLARMYRTMYTEKFMAKLAHKSLKMWKDLERDAGTALRSMTGLLNFGDPTLGDDTPEGSLTGPICNLKELKMPFREMKKHEIEEEYPFKNLPDGFEGVYAPDNGVINVPLLLRTLHRLAKDYGAHARQYVQVRKLVPSKAQDGQEEIWTVEALEDGKAIQYRARKVIITMGAYTNHVTEPSFGMRLKLTIWEMVSSYFNINAGPNGTVFPSMWFQFANNKKVGDEERSQLFYGFPALEWGPPNVCRIAVDAATHIISDPDQRSAHVISPEDIADTQEFVKNHVVGVDSTVPAYSSSCLMTNVFDNMFVLDFVPEEYLQGGAKNSVVLFTAGWAMKFVPLLGRALKDMALHGHSDLGLDEFKIDLSGIISHSTLKASSAKFYNLDAPHTSALCRSTE
;
A
#
# COMPACT_ATOMS: atom_id res chain seq x y z
N MET A 1 9.24 17.53 -26.25
CA MET A 1 10.37 17.64 -25.29
C MET A 1 11.43 16.63 -25.71
N SER A 2 12.71 17.04 -25.72
CA SER A 2 13.78 16.17 -26.23
C SER A 2 14.15 15.07 -25.21
N PRO A 3 14.27 13.80 -25.63
CA PRO A 3 14.88 12.71 -24.85
C PRO A 3 16.30 13.01 -24.32
N SER A 4 16.92 14.09 -24.82
CA SER A 4 18.25 14.55 -24.41
C SER A 4 18.29 15.38 -23.12
N HIS A 5 17.15 15.69 -22.48
CA HIS A 5 17.14 16.46 -21.23
C HIS A 5 17.66 15.60 -20.06
N LEU A 6 18.62 16.14 -19.31
CA LEU A 6 19.16 15.51 -18.10
C LEU A 6 18.39 15.99 -16.87
N TYR A 7 17.67 15.07 -16.23
CA TYR A 7 16.91 15.35 -15.01
C TYR A 7 17.77 15.18 -13.76
N ASP A 8 17.44 15.91 -12.69
CA ASP A 8 17.99 15.62 -11.38
C ASP A 8 17.46 14.28 -10.88
N VAL A 9 16.17 14.02 -11.06
CA VAL A 9 15.50 12.77 -10.66
C VAL A 9 14.57 12.24 -11.75
N ILE A 10 14.63 10.95 -12.04
CA ILE A 10 13.53 10.23 -12.71
C ILE A 10 12.82 9.35 -11.70
N VAL A 11 11.49 9.44 -11.68
CA VAL A 11 10.62 8.55 -10.89
C VAL A 11 10.00 7.52 -11.84
N VAL A 12 10.19 6.24 -11.55
CA VAL A 12 9.65 5.12 -12.32
C VAL A 12 8.45 4.54 -11.59
N GLY A 13 7.26 4.67 -12.20
CA GLY A 13 5.96 4.31 -11.63
C GLY A 13 5.18 5.55 -11.20
N GLY A 14 4.06 5.82 -11.88
CA GLY A 14 3.18 6.98 -11.67
C GLY A 14 1.99 6.72 -10.73
N GLY A 15 2.14 5.78 -9.80
CA GLY A 15 1.16 5.50 -8.75
C GLY A 15 1.19 6.54 -7.62
N ALA A 16 0.44 6.30 -6.54
CA ALA A 16 0.30 7.27 -5.45
C ALA A 16 1.64 7.70 -4.82
N VAL A 17 2.51 6.74 -4.52
CA VAL A 17 3.83 7.03 -3.92
C VAL A 17 4.76 7.70 -4.92
N GLY A 18 4.76 7.26 -6.18
CA GLY A 18 5.57 7.88 -7.23
C GLY A 18 5.17 9.33 -7.51
N LEU A 19 3.88 9.62 -7.59
CA LEU A 19 3.37 11.00 -7.70
C LEU A 19 3.68 11.83 -6.45
N GLY A 20 3.63 11.23 -5.25
CA GLY A 20 4.06 11.86 -4.00
C GLY A 20 5.53 12.26 -4.01
N ALA A 21 6.42 11.36 -4.44
CA ALA A 21 7.85 11.63 -4.59
C ALA A 21 8.11 12.70 -5.66
N THR A 22 7.42 12.60 -6.81
CA THR A 22 7.53 13.57 -7.91
C THR A 22 7.14 14.97 -7.43
N TYR A 23 6.05 15.09 -6.69
CA TYR A 23 5.60 16.33 -6.08
C TYR A 23 6.66 16.94 -5.14
N GLU A 24 7.15 16.16 -4.18
CA GLU A 24 8.14 16.65 -3.20
C GLU A 24 9.48 17.03 -3.87
N VAL A 25 9.92 16.29 -4.88
CA VAL A 25 11.13 16.63 -5.65
C VAL A 25 10.92 17.94 -6.43
N ALA A 26 9.81 18.07 -7.16
CA ALA A 26 9.51 19.30 -7.91
C ALA A 26 9.40 20.51 -6.99
N LYS A 27 8.72 20.36 -5.84
CA LYS A 27 8.59 21.40 -4.80
C LYS A 27 9.94 21.87 -4.24
N SER A 28 10.96 21.02 -4.28
CA SER A 28 12.33 21.40 -3.88
C SER A 28 13.10 22.19 -4.96
N GLY A 29 12.49 22.46 -6.11
CA GLY A 29 13.09 23.20 -7.22
C GLY A 29 14.01 22.36 -8.12
N LYS A 30 13.95 21.02 -8.02
CA LYS A 30 14.75 20.08 -8.82
C LYS A 30 13.97 19.60 -10.05
N SER A 31 14.69 19.37 -11.15
CA SER A 31 14.05 18.85 -12.37
C SER A 31 13.69 17.38 -12.20
N VAL A 32 12.42 17.06 -12.42
CA VAL A 32 11.91 15.69 -12.22
C VAL A 32 10.99 15.26 -13.37
N LEU A 33 11.14 14.00 -13.75
CA LEU A 33 10.28 13.32 -14.71
C LEU A 33 9.68 12.06 -14.06
N VAL A 34 8.36 11.95 -14.07
CA VAL A 34 7.66 10.70 -13.73
C VAL A 34 7.29 9.94 -15.00
N LEU A 35 7.62 8.64 -15.02
CA LEU A 35 7.34 7.70 -16.10
C LEU A 35 6.31 6.66 -15.62
N GLU A 36 5.17 6.58 -16.29
CA GLU A 36 4.11 5.61 -16.05
C GLU A 36 3.91 4.74 -17.30
N GLN A 37 3.89 3.42 -17.12
CA GLN A 37 3.79 2.48 -18.23
C GLN A 37 2.38 2.43 -18.85
N ASN A 38 1.35 2.83 -18.10
CA ASN A 38 -0.03 2.97 -18.58
C ASN A 38 -0.43 4.45 -18.69
N CYS A 39 -1.73 4.75 -18.82
CA CYS A 39 -2.23 6.09 -18.50
C CYS A 39 -2.10 6.38 -17.00
N PHE A 40 -2.02 7.65 -16.60
CA PHE A 40 -2.16 7.98 -15.19
C PHE A 40 -3.55 7.61 -14.66
N PHE A 41 -3.62 7.29 -13.37
CA PHE A 41 -4.87 6.95 -12.68
C PHE A 41 -5.54 5.65 -13.19
N ASN A 42 -4.73 4.67 -13.58
CA ASN A 42 -5.18 3.41 -14.15
C ASN A 42 -5.47 2.30 -13.11
N GLY A 43 -6.07 1.21 -13.59
CA GLY A 43 -6.43 0.01 -12.83
C GLY A 43 -5.38 -1.11 -12.77
N ALA A 44 -4.22 -0.93 -13.40
CA ALA A 44 -3.27 -2.03 -13.63
C ALA A 44 -2.44 -2.41 -12.39
N GLY A 45 -2.33 -1.51 -11.41
CA GLY A 45 -1.59 -1.75 -10.16
C GLY A 45 -2.46 -1.66 -8.90
N SER A 46 -1.89 -1.04 -7.85
CA SER A 46 -2.46 -1.01 -6.50
C SER A 46 -3.20 0.30 -6.15
N SER A 47 -3.12 1.30 -7.03
CA SER A 47 -3.64 2.67 -6.76
C SER A 47 -5.06 2.93 -7.31
N ASN A 48 -5.72 1.92 -7.89
CA ASN A 48 -7.10 2.05 -8.36
C ASN A 48 -8.10 2.10 -7.18
N ASP A 49 -9.38 2.33 -7.49
CA ASP A 49 -10.55 2.35 -6.59
C ASP A 49 -10.88 3.74 -6.00
N LEU A 50 -12.01 3.85 -5.28
CA LEU A 50 -12.52 5.10 -4.71
C LEU A 50 -11.90 5.44 -3.35
N ALA A 51 -11.51 4.43 -2.56
CA ALA A 51 -11.15 4.61 -1.16
C ALA A 51 -9.98 3.75 -0.69
N ARG A 52 -9.25 4.27 0.30
CA ARG A 52 -8.28 3.52 1.13
C ARG A 52 -8.40 3.95 2.58
N MET A 53 -8.12 3.03 3.50
CA MET A 53 -8.08 3.35 4.92
C MET A 53 -6.88 4.25 5.24
N TYR A 54 -7.14 5.36 5.90
CA TYR A 54 -6.16 6.10 6.66
C TYR A 54 -6.19 5.62 8.12
N ARG A 55 -5.28 4.70 8.45
CA ARG A 55 -5.22 4.02 9.74
C ARG A 55 -4.06 4.52 10.58
N THR A 56 -4.31 4.72 11.88
CA THR A 56 -3.33 5.08 12.91
C THR A 56 -3.16 4.02 13.99
N MET A 57 -4.13 3.10 14.12
CA MET A 57 -4.06 1.99 15.07
C MET A 57 -3.10 0.90 14.59
N TYR A 58 -1.91 0.81 15.18
CA TYR A 58 -0.87 -0.17 14.86
C TYR A 58 -0.34 -0.87 16.12
N THR A 59 -0.15 -2.19 16.04
CA THR A 59 0.47 -3.00 17.10
C THR A 59 1.96 -2.69 17.23
N GLU A 60 2.68 -2.55 16.12
CA GLU A 60 4.10 -2.28 16.13
C GLU A 60 4.37 -0.82 16.48
N LYS A 61 5.20 -0.61 17.52
CA LYS A 61 5.50 0.73 18.04
C LYS A 61 6.09 1.69 16.99
N PHE A 62 6.97 1.20 16.11
CA PHE A 62 7.58 2.03 15.07
C PHE A 62 6.53 2.46 14.02
N MET A 63 5.63 1.55 13.64
CA MET A 63 4.51 1.86 12.74
C MET A 63 3.53 2.84 13.36
N ALA A 64 3.18 2.67 14.64
CA ALA A 64 2.32 3.60 15.35
C ALA A 64 2.91 5.02 15.38
N LYS A 65 4.22 5.15 15.65
CA LYS A 65 4.94 6.43 15.57
C LYS A 65 4.92 7.02 14.16
N LEU A 66 5.12 6.18 13.14
CA LEU A 66 5.08 6.59 11.74
C LEU A 66 3.68 7.09 11.35
N ALA A 67 2.63 6.38 11.75
CA ALA A 67 1.25 6.74 11.48
C ALA A 67 0.88 8.04 12.20
N HIS A 68 1.30 8.21 13.45
CA HIS A 68 1.13 9.47 14.18
C HIS A 68 1.85 10.64 13.48
N LYS A 69 3.10 10.46 13.03
CA LYS A 69 3.84 11.48 12.26
C LYS A 69 3.12 11.83 10.95
N SER A 70 2.51 10.84 10.30
CA SER A 70 1.79 11.04 9.04
C SER A 70 0.61 12.02 9.17
N LEU A 71 -0.02 12.15 10.35
CA LEU A 71 -1.16 13.05 10.58
C LEU A 71 -0.84 14.48 10.17
N LYS A 72 0.35 14.98 10.57
CA LYS A 72 0.81 16.32 10.20
C LYS A 72 1.11 16.41 8.70
N MET A 73 1.73 15.39 8.12
CA MET A 73 2.14 15.39 6.72
C MET A 73 0.95 15.38 5.77
N TRP A 74 -0.13 14.68 6.14
CA TRP A 74 -1.38 14.79 5.43
C TRP A 74 -2.03 16.17 5.54
N LYS A 75 -2.06 16.77 6.73
CA LYS A 75 -2.54 18.15 6.91
C LYS A 75 -1.76 19.14 6.06
N ASP A 76 -0.44 18.95 5.97
CA ASP A 76 0.43 19.76 5.11
C ASP A 76 0.07 19.59 3.62
N LEU A 77 -0.13 18.35 3.16
CA LEU A 77 -0.57 18.09 1.78
C LEU A 77 -1.96 18.66 1.49
N GLU A 78 -2.92 18.52 2.41
CA GLU A 78 -4.29 19.07 2.26
C GLU A 78 -4.29 20.60 2.19
N ARG A 79 -3.40 21.26 2.96
CA ARG A 79 -3.16 22.70 2.85
C ARG A 79 -2.62 23.08 1.47
N ASP A 80 -1.62 22.35 0.97
CA ASP A 80 -1.04 22.61 -0.35
C ASP A 80 -2.06 22.32 -1.48
N ALA A 81 -2.93 21.33 -1.27
CA ALA A 81 -4.02 20.98 -2.19
C ALA A 81 -5.13 22.03 -2.22
N GLY A 82 -5.32 22.78 -1.13
CA GLY A 82 -6.44 23.71 -0.94
C GLY A 82 -7.78 23.02 -0.68
N THR A 83 -7.78 21.71 -0.38
CA THR A 83 -8.98 20.91 -0.11
C THR A 83 -8.63 19.72 0.78
N ALA A 84 -9.62 19.22 1.53
CA ALA A 84 -9.49 17.94 2.22
C ALA A 84 -9.32 16.81 1.19
N LEU A 85 -8.41 15.88 1.48
CA LEU A 85 -8.16 14.68 0.67
C LEU A 85 -8.65 13.42 1.38
N ARG A 86 -9.11 13.57 2.62
CA ARG A 86 -9.59 12.50 3.49
C ARG A 86 -10.85 12.93 4.22
N SER A 87 -11.73 11.97 4.47
CA SER A 87 -12.86 12.11 5.38
C SER A 87 -12.52 11.41 6.70
N MET A 88 -12.36 12.18 7.78
CA MET A 88 -11.91 11.69 9.09
C MET A 88 -13.09 11.27 9.97
N THR A 89 -13.79 10.21 9.57
CA THR A 89 -14.98 9.69 10.28
C THR A 89 -14.64 8.67 11.39
N GLY A 90 -13.36 8.32 11.53
CA GLY A 90 -12.87 7.33 12.48
C GLY A 90 -12.70 5.92 11.87
N LEU A 91 -12.32 4.98 12.72
CA LEU A 91 -12.16 3.56 12.41
C LEU A 91 -12.64 2.74 13.60
N LEU A 92 -13.56 1.80 13.34
CA LEU A 92 -13.90 0.73 14.28
C LEU A 92 -13.11 -0.53 13.91
N ASN A 93 -12.17 -0.92 14.75
CA ASN A 93 -11.67 -2.30 14.76
C ASN A 93 -12.53 -3.11 15.72
N PHE A 94 -13.00 -4.30 15.33
CA PHE A 94 -13.78 -5.16 16.21
C PHE A 94 -13.54 -6.64 15.92
N GLY A 95 -13.88 -7.53 16.84
CA GLY A 95 -13.65 -8.96 16.63
C GLY A 95 -13.31 -9.75 17.88
N ASP A 96 -12.72 -10.91 17.66
CA ASP A 96 -12.18 -11.78 18.71
C ASP A 96 -10.96 -11.12 19.37
N PRO A 97 -11.03 -10.72 20.65
CA PRO A 97 -9.92 -10.07 21.36
C PRO A 97 -8.76 -11.02 21.65
N THR A 98 -8.93 -12.33 21.45
CA THR A 98 -7.92 -13.35 21.70
C THR A 98 -7.13 -13.75 20.45
N LEU A 99 -7.52 -13.24 19.27
CA LEU A 99 -6.78 -13.46 18.04
C LEU A 99 -5.38 -12.84 18.16
N GLY A 100 -4.35 -13.65 17.91
CA GLY A 100 -2.95 -13.24 18.02
C GLY A 100 -2.54 -12.17 17.01
N ASP A 101 -1.31 -11.67 17.16
CA ASP A 101 -0.76 -10.58 16.33
C ASP A 101 -0.35 -11.03 14.92
N ASP A 102 -0.46 -12.33 14.59
CA ASP A 102 0.04 -12.91 13.33
C ASP A 102 -0.86 -12.61 12.10
N THR A 103 -1.86 -11.73 12.23
CA THR A 103 -2.67 -11.32 11.08
C THR A 103 -1.98 -10.22 10.27
N PRO A 104 -2.32 -10.03 8.98
CA PRO A 104 -1.78 -8.94 8.17
C PRO A 104 -2.01 -7.53 8.77
N GLU A 105 -3.01 -7.37 9.64
CA GLU A 105 -3.41 -6.10 10.24
C GLU A 105 -3.11 -6.05 11.76
N GLY A 106 -2.35 -7.03 12.29
CA GLY A 106 -1.98 -7.15 13.70
C GLY A 106 -3.07 -7.82 14.53
N SER A 107 -3.37 -7.29 15.72
CA SER A 107 -4.47 -7.75 16.57
C SER A 107 -5.42 -6.61 16.94
N LEU A 108 -6.61 -6.98 17.44
CA LEU A 108 -7.60 -6.01 17.86
C LEU A 108 -7.09 -5.08 18.98
N THR A 109 -6.40 -5.65 19.98
CA THR A 109 -6.02 -4.92 21.20
C THR A 109 -4.56 -4.45 21.20
N GLY A 110 -3.71 -5.01 20.34
CA GLY A 110 -2.29 -4.64 20.20
C GLY A 110 -2.03 -3.13 20.08
N PRO A 111 -2.84 -2.36 19.31
CA PRO A 111 -2.64 -0.91 19.20
C PRO A 111 -2.84 -0.09 20.49
N ILE A 112 -3.56 -0.60 21.49
CA ILE A 112 -4.00 0.19 22.66
C ILE A 112 -2.82 0.79 23.43
N CYS A 113 -1.74 0.04 23.64
CA CYS A 113 -0.55 0.53 24.33
C CYS A 113 0.09 1.72 23.60
N ASN A 114 0.20 1.64 22.27
CA ASN A 114 0.75 2.71 21.46
C ASN A 114 -0.17 3.93 21.42
N LEU A 115 -1.49 3.73 21.35
CA LEU A 115 -2.46 4.84 21.40
C LEU A 115 -2.35 5.61 22.72
N LYS A 116 -2.22 4.90 23.86
CA LYS A 116 -1.98 5.50 25.18
C LYS A 116 -0.66 6.28 25.23
N GLU A 117 0.45 5.69 24.77
CA GLU A 117 1.76 6.34 24.74
C GLU A 117 1.76 7.62 23.88
N LEU A 118 1.11 7.56 22.71
CA LEU A 118 1.02 8.66 21.75
C LEU A 118 -0.11 9.65 22.06
N LYS A 119 -0.86 9.43 23.15
CA LYS A 119 -2.01 10.25 23.59
C LYS A 119 -3.07 10.40 22.49
N MET A 120 -3.31 9.34 21.74
CA MET A 120 -4.32 9.29 20.68
C MET A 120 -5.65 8.84 21.29
N PRO A 121 -6.76 9.52 20.98
CA PRO A 121 -8.07 9.19 21.54
C PRO A 121 -8.57 7.85 20.99
N PHE A 122 -9.17 7.05 21.85
CA PHE A 122 -9.88 5.83 21.45
C PHE A 122 -10.98 5.51 22.47
N ARG A 123 -11.92 4.65 22.06
CA ARG A 123 -12.99 4.11 22.89
C ARG A 123 -13.04 2.60 22.70
N GLU A 124 -12.91 1.85 23.78
CA GLU A 124 -13.20 0.41 23.80
C GLU A 124 -14.73 0.21 23.80
N MET A 125 -15.21 -0.78 23.05
CA MET A 125 -16.63 -1.06 22.85
C MET A 125 -16.89 -2.55 23.08
N LYS A 126 -18.04 -2.90 23.61
CA LYS A 126 -18.55 -4.28 23.65
C LYS A 126 -19.48 -4.55 22.48
N LYS A 127 -19.69 -5.83 22.15
CA LYS A 127 -20.63 -6.28 21.11
C LYS A 127 -21.94 -5.49 21.05
N HIS A 128 -22.63 -5.31 22.17
CA HIS A 128 -23.94 -4.65 22.18
C HIS A 128 -23.87 -3.18 21.74
N GLU A 129 -22.82 -2.45 22.13
CA GLU A 129 -22.59 -1.06 21.69
C GLU A 129 -22.28 -1.00 20.19
N ILE A 130 -21.56 -2.00 19.67
CA ILE A 130 -21.26 -2.13 18.24
C ILE A 130 -22.55 -2.36 17.44
N GLU A 131 -23.39 -3.32 17.87
CA GLU A 131 -24.68 -3.62 17.20
C GLU A 131 -25.72 -2.49 17.35
N GLU A 132 -25.58 -1.62 18.37
CA GLU A 132 -26.43 -0.44 18.54
C GLU A 132 -26.00 0.73 17.64
N GLU A 133 -24.70 0.96 17.48
CA GLU A 133 -24.16 2.12 16.75
C GLU A 133 -23.83 1.85 15.27
N TYR A 134 -23.58 0.59 14.91
CA TYR A 134 -23.23 0.18 13.55
C TYR A 134 -24.29 -0.80 13.02
N PRO A 135 -24.46 -0.91 11.69
CA PRO A 135 -25.46 -1.79 11.09
C PRO A 135 -24.99 -3.25 11.08
N PHE A 136 -24.50 -3.75 12.21
CA PHE A 136 -24.13 -5.14 12.43
C PHE A 136 -25.23 -5.90 13.18
N LYS A 137 -25.24 -7.21 13.02
CA LYS A 137 -26.15 -8.13 13.72
C LYS A 137 -25.46 -9.47 13.97
N ASN A 138 -25.96 -10.22 14.93
CA ASN A 138 -25.52 -11.60 15.20
C ASN A 138 -23.99 -11.71 15.33
N LEU A 139 -23.32 -10.71 15.89
CA LEU A 139 -21.89 -10.82 16.16
C LEU A 139 -21.66 -11.93 17.19
N PRO A 140 -20.58 -12.72 17.10
CA PRO A 140 -20.29 -13.75 18.10
C PRO A 140 -20.18 -13.17 19.53
N ASP A 141 -20.60 -13.96 20.51
CA ASP A 141 -20.45 -13.56 21.92
C ASP A 141 -18.97 -13.42 22.28
N GLY A 142 -18.65 -12.40 23.09
CA GLY A 142 -17.27 -12.08 23.44
C GLY A 142 -16.54 -11.19 22.44
N PHE A 143 -17.15 -10.83 21.31
CA PHE A 143 -16.58 -9.81 20.43
C PHE A 143 -16.48 -8.45 21.14
N GLU A 144 -15.35 -7.79 20.93
CA GLU A 144 -15.04 -6.47 21.45
C GLU A 144 -14.65 -5.53 20.30
N GLY A 145 -14.50 -4.24 20.59
CA GLY A 145 -14.11 -3.24 19.61
C GLY A 145 -13.25 -2.13 20.19
N VAL A 146 -12.53 -1.47 19.30
CA VAL A 146 -11.73 -0.28 19.55
C VAL A 146 -12.06 0.72 18.45
N TYR A 147 -12.70 1.82 18.83
CA TYR A 147 -12.97 2.94 17.94
C TYR A 147 -11.94 4.06 18.13
N ALA A 148 -11.37 4.58 17.05
CA ALA A 148 -10.45 5.71 17.08
C ALA A 148 -10.84 6.80 16.05
N PRO A 149 -11.12 8.04 16.47
CA PRO A 149 -11.67 9.09 15.60
C PRO A 149 -10.62 9.76 14.68
N ASP A 150 -9.33 9.58 14.94
CA ASP A 150 -8.24 10.16 14.15
C ASP A 150 -7.85 9.29 12.93
N ASN A 151 -8.77 8.44 12.52
CA ASN A 151 -8.71 7.59 11.34
C ASN A 151 -9.74 8.07 10.30
N GLY A 152 -9.62 7.62 9.06
CA GLY A 152 -10.58 8.03 8.03
C GLY A 152 -10.38 7.40 6.67
N VAL A 153 -11.14 7.89 5.69
CA VAL A 153 -11.13 7.39 4.33
C VAL A 153 -10.39 8.36 3.41
N ILE A 154 -9.40 7.87 2.70
CA ILE A 154 -8.67 8.62 1.66
C ILE A 154 -9.51 8.63 0.39
N ASN A 155 -9.75 9.82 -0.17
CA ASN A 155 -10.33 9.97 -1.51
C ASN A 155 -9.23 9.71 -2.55
N VAL A 156 -9.11 8.45 -3.00
CA VAL A 156 -8.02 8.00 -3.87
C VAL A 156 -8.00 8.75 -5.21
N PRO A 157 -9.14 8.89 -5.94
CA PRO A 157 -9.13 9.62 -7.20
C PRO A 157 -8.74 11.10 -7.05
N LEU A 158 -9.15 11.75 -5.95
CA LEU A 158 -8.78 13.13 -5.69
C LEU A 158 -7.30 13.27 -5.30
N LEU A 159 -6.78 12.38 -4.45
CA LEU A 159 -5.37 12.35 -4.05
C LEU A 159 -4.46 12.26 -5.26
N LEU A 160 -4.68 11.28 -6.15
CA LEU A 160 -3.80 11.04 -7.30
C LEU A 160 -3.78 12.26 -8.24
N ARG A 161 -4.96 12.80 -8.57
CA ARG A 161 -5.08 13.98 -9.43
C ARG A 161 -4.45 15.22 -8.79
N THR A 162 -4.58 15.36 -7.47
CA THR A 162 -3.98 16.45 -6.71
C THR A 162 -2.45 16.37 -6.74
N LEU A 163 -1.87 15.21 -6.44
CA LEU A 163 -0.42 15.03 -6.49
C LEU A 163 0.14 15.27 -7.89
N HIS A 164 -0.51 14.71 -8.91
CA HIS A 164 -0.11 14.95 -10.30
C HIS A 164 -0.21 16.43 -10.70
N ARG A 165 -1.29 17.12 -10.32
CA ARG A 165 -1.46 18.57 -10.56
C ARG A 165 -0.39 19.37 -9.83
N LEU A 166 -0.22 19.16 -8.53
CA LEU A 166 0.76 19.89 -7.72
C LEU A 166 2.18 19.68 -8.26
N ALA A 167 2.57 18.45 -8.59
CA ALA A 167 3.86 18.18 -9.21
C ALA A 167 4.07 19.00 -10.49
N LYS A 168 3.06 19.03 -11.37
CA LYS A 168 3.10 19.82 -12.62
C LYS A 168 3.15 21.33 -12.37
N ASP A 169 2.42 21.83 -11.37
CA ASP A 169 2.42 23.25 -10.99
C ASP A 169 3.82 23.70 -10.50
N TYR A 170 4.59 22.78 -9.89
CA TYR A 170 6.00 22.98 -9.54
C TYR A 170 7.00 22.66 -10.68
N GLY A 171 6.51 22.41 -11.89
CA GLY A 171 7.35 22.21 -13.08
C GLY A 171 7.79 20.78 -13.36
N ALA A 172 7.22 19.77 -12.68
CA ALA A 172 7.49 18.37 -13.01
C ALA A 172 7.05 18.02 -14.44
N HIS A 173 7.81 17.16 -15.09
CA HIS A 173 7.40 16.50 -16.33
C HIS A 173 6.76 15.15 -16.02
N ALA A 174 5.77 14.77 -16.81
CA ALA A 174 5.07 13.50 -16.67
C ALA A 174 4.88 12.86 -18.05
N ARG A 175 5.18 11.56 -18.15
CA ARG A 175 4.95 10.76 -19.35
C ARG A 175 4.21 9.47 -18.99
N GLN A 176 3.17 9.20 -19.76
CA GLN A 176 2.34 8.00 -19.69
C GLN A 176 2.65 7.12 -20.90
N TYR A 177 2.27 5.84 -20.83
CA TYR A 177 2.61 4.84 -21.85
C TYR A 177 4.11 4.65 -22.06
N VAL A 178 4.91 4.90 -21.03
CA VAL A 178 6.37 4.71 -21.02
C VAL A 178 6.74 3.57 -20.09
N GLN A 179 6.97 2.39 -20.67
CA GLN A 179 7.41 1.21 -19.93
C GLN A 179 8.93 1.23 -19.78
N VAL A 180 9.43 1.55 -18.59
CA VAL A 180 10.86 1.41 -18.27
C VAL A 180 11.23 -0.07 -18.25
N ARG A 181 12.32 -0.42 -18.95
CA ARG A 181 12.80 -1.80 -19.08
C ARG A 181 14.11 -2.02 -18.34
N LYS A 182 14.97 -1.02 -18.28
CA LYS A 182 16.31 -1.15 -17.71
C LYS A 182 16.91 0.20 -17.32
N LEU A 183 17.70 0.19 -16.24
CA LEU A 183 18.57 1.27 -15.83
C LEU A 183 20.02 0.87 -16.14
N VAL A 184 20.74 1.73 -16.83
CA VAL A 184 22.13 1.52 -17.22
C VAL A 184 22.97 2.67 -16.68
N PRO A 185 23.97 2.42 -15.81
CA PRO A 185 24.86 3.48 -15.37
C PRO A 185 25.77 3.90 -16.52
N SER A 186 25.99 5.19 -16.69
CA SER A 186 27.07 5.65 -17.56
C SER A 186 28.39 5.30 -16.88
N LYS A 187 29.28 4.57 -17.57
CA LYS A 187 30.65 4.43 -17.09
C LYS A 187 31.29 5.81 -17.11
N ALA A 188 31.68 6.31 -15.94
CA ALA A 188 32.47 7.54 -15.85
C ALA A 188 33.77 7.34 -16.65
N GLN A 189 33.85 7.96 -17.83
CA GLN A 189 35.14 8.31 -18.42
C GLN A 189 35.63 9.57 -17.69
N ASP A 190 36.94 9.70 -17.49
CA ASP A 190 37.54 10.76 -16.67
C ASP A 190 36.87 12.14 -16.89
N GLY A 191 36.24 12.65 -15.84
CA GLY A 191 35.59 13.96 -15.81
C GLY A 191 34.12 14.03 -16.24
N GLN A 192 33.46 12.91 -16.60
CA GLN A 192 32.02 12.90 -16.86
C GLN A 192 31.18 12.67 -15.60
N GLU A 193 30.04 13.36 -15.52
CA GLU A 193 29.06 13.21 -14.44
C GLU A 193 28.45 11.79 -14.45
N GLU A 194 28.42 11.14 -13.29
CA GLU A 194 27.78 9.84 -13.11
C GLU A 194 26.26 9.97 -13.24
N ILE A 195 25.71 9.39 -14.29
CA ILE A 195 24.28 9.45 -14.60
C ILE A 195 23.73 8.06 -14.91
N TRP A 196 22.41 7.94 -14.84
CA TRP A 196 21.65 6.79 -15.28
C TRP A 196 21.01 7.06 -16.63
N THR A 197 21.18 6.11 -17.55
CA THR A 197 20.33 6.00 -18.74
C THR A 197 19.14 5.11 -18.39
N VAL A 198 17.95 5.64 -18.56
CA VAL A 198 16.68 4.93 -18.35
C VAL A 198 16.19 4.47 -19.72
N GLU A 199 16.37 3.19 -20.02
CA GLU A 199 15.88 2.57 -21.24
C GLU A 199 14.41 2.20 -21.10
N ALA A 200 13.59 2.69 -22.01
CA ALA A 200 12.14 2.51 -21.98
C ALA A 200 11.55 2.26 -23.36
N LEU A 201 10.30 1.80 -23.38
CA LEU A 201 9.45 1.73 -24.55
C LEU A 201 8.33 2.76 -24.41
N GLU A 202 8.18 3.64 -25.40
CA GLU A 202 7.04 4.55 -25.52
C GLU A 202 6.26 4.15 -26.78
N ASP A 203 5.00 3.73 -26.61
CA ASP A 203 4.17 3.18 -27.69
C ASP A 203 4.91 2.08 -28.50
N GLY A 204 5.64 1.21 -27.80
CA GLY A 204 6.42 0.12 -28.37
C GLY A 204 7.75 0.52 -29.04
N LYS A 205 8.10 1.81 -29.07
CA LYS A 205 9.36 2.31 -29.64
C LYS A 205 10.39 2.56 -28.54
N ALA A 206 11.63 2.13 -28.78
CA ALA A 206 12.72 2.38 -27.87
C ALA A 206 12.98 3.89 -27.71
N ILE A 207 13.08 4.32 -26.46
CA ILE A 207 13.40 5.68 -26.04
C ILE A 207 14.32 5.63 -24.82
N GLN A 208 15.14 6.66 -24.66
CA GLN A 208 16.04 6.79 -23.52
C GLN A 208 15.82 8.14 -22.83
N TYR A 209 15.92 8.11 -21.50
CA TYR A 209 15.95 9.29 -20.66
C TYR A 209 17.23 9.28 -19.82
N ARG A 210 17.64 10.44 -19.30
CA ARG A 210 18.87 10.58 -18.52
C ARG A 210 18.58 11.26 -17.19
N ALA A 211 19.11 10.73 -16.09
CA ALA A 211 18.99 11.33 -14.76
C ALA A 211 20.22 11.12 -13.89
N ARG A 212 20.43 12.00 -12.91
CA ARG A 212 21.44 11.81 -11.86
C ARG A 212 21.00 10.77 -10.83
N LYS A 213 19.72 10.78 -10.49
CA LYS A 213 19.11 9.90 -9.48
C LYS A 213 17.85 9.26 -10.04
N VAL A 214 17.54 8.05 -9.57
CA VAL A 214 16.33 7.31 -9.94
C VAL A 214 15.57 6.89 -8.68
N ILE A 215 14.26 7.09 -8.68
CA ILE A 215 13.35 6.58 -7.66
C ILE A 215 12.47 5.51 -8.31
N ILE A 216 12.50 4.28 -7.79
CA ILE A 216 11.69 3.16 -8.25
C ILE A 216 10.49 3.00 -7.32
N THR A 217 9.28 3.20 -7.82
CA THR A 217 8.01 3.07 -7.09
C THR A 217 7.02 2.21 -7.86
N MET A 218 7.48 1.05 -8.31
CA MET A 218 6.78 0.21 -9.29
C MET A 218 5.85 -0.86 -8.69
N GLY A 219 5.73 -0.94 -7.36
CA GLY A 219 4.85 -1.89 -6.68
C GLY A 219 5.07 -3.32 -7.18
N ALA A 220 4.02 -3.98 -7.66
CA ALA A 220 4.07 -5.35 -8.19
C ALA A 220 5.07 -5.53 -9.36
N TYR A 221 5.33 -4.46 -10.12
CA TYR A 221 6.20 -4.48 -11.30
C TYR A 221 7.68 -4.20 -10.96
N THR A 222 8.05 -4.10 -9.69
CA THR A 222 9.42 -3.76 -9.25
C THR A 222 10.48 -4.68 -9.88
N ASN A 223 10.22 -5.99 -9.92
CA ASN A 223 11.14 -6.97 -10.47
C ASN A 223 11.37 -6.82 -11.99
N HIS A 224 10.43 -6.22 -12.73
CA HIS A 224 10.57 -5.99 -14.17
C HIS A 224 11.67 -4.98 -14.52
N VAL A 225 12.13 -4.18 -13.54
CA VAL A 225 13.26 -3.26 -13.71
C VAL A 225 14.45 -3.67 -12.86
N THR A 226 14.28 -4.12 -11.62
CA THR A 226 15.44 -4.47 -10.77
C THR A 226 16.22 -5.65 -11.32
N GLU A 227 15.55 -6.66 -11.89
CA GLU A 227 16.20 -7.85 -12.43
C GLU A 227 17.06 -7.52 -13.67
N PRO A 228 16.54 -6.90 -14.74
CA PRO A 228 17.36 -6.56 -15.91
C PRO A 228 18.40 -5.44 -15.66
N SER A 229 18.20 -4.57 -14.66
CA SER A 229 19.12 -3.48 -14.33
C SER A 229 20.25 -3.92 -13.42
N PHE A 230 19.95 -4.75 -12.42
CA PHE A 230 20.84 -5.02 -11.30
C PHE A 230 21.14 -6.50 -11.09
N GLY A 231 20.44 -7.41 -11.78
CA GLY A 231 20.50 -8.84 -11.47
C GLY A 231 19.87 -9.17 -10.12
N MET A 232 19.00 -8.30 -9.62
CA MET A 232 18.38 -8.39 -8.29
C MET A 232 16.87 -8.59 -8.44
N ARG A 233 16.33 -9.61 -7.77
CA ARG A 233 14.89 -9.87 -7.70
C ARG A 233 14.45 -9.87 -6.24
N LEU A 234 13.36 -9.17 -5.94
CA LEU A 234 12.71 -9.19 -4.64
C LEU A 234 11.77 -10.39 -4.58
N LYS A 235 11.71 -11.09 -3.44
CA LYS A 235 10.72 -12.13 -3.18
C LYS A 235 9.38 -11.47 -2.89
N LEU A 236 8.59 -11.32 -3.94
CA LEU A 236 7.26 -10.71 -3.87
C LEU A 236 6.19 -11.80 -3.83
N THR A 237 5.25 -11.63 -2.91
CA THR A 237 3.97 -12.35 -2.88
C THR A 237 2.90 -11.34 -3.24
N ILE A 238 2.25 -11.48 -4.39
CA ILE A 238 1.31 -10.50 -4.90
C ILE A 238 -0.10 -11.07 -4.80
N TRP A 239 -0.93 -10.45 -3.97
CA TRP A 239 -2.31 -10.85 -3.77
C TRP A 239 -3.21 -10.12 -4.78
N GLU A 240 -4.03 -10.86 -5.53
CA GLU A 240 -5.09 -10.29 -6.37
C GLU A 240 -6.33 -10.00 -5.51
N MET A 241 -6.26 -8.94 -4.72
CA MET A 241 -7.30 -8.54 -3.78
C MET A 241 -8.59 -8.18 -4.51
N VAL A 242 -9.71 -8.76 -4.07
CA VAL A 242 -11.05 -8.43 -4.55
C VAL A 242 -11.68 -7.38 -3.63
N SER A 243 -12.37 -6.41 -4.23
CA SER A 243 -13.21 -5.45 -3.51
C SER A 243 -14.61 -5.44 -4.08
N SER A 244 -15.61 -5.51 -3.21
CA SER A 244 -17.02 -5.55 -3.62
C SER A 244 -17.80 -4.36 -3.06
N TYR A 245 -18.66 -3.81 -3.90
CA TYR A 245 -19.54 -2.69 -3.61
C TYR A 245 -20.97 -3.21 -3.59
N PHE A 246 -21.68 -3.04 -2.47
CA PHE A 246 -23.03 -3.56 -2.27
C PHE A 246 -24.04 -2.43 -2.12
N ASN A 247 -25.25 -2.66 -2.64
CA ASN A 247 -26.37 -1.73 -2.45
C ASN A 247 -26.79 -1.74 -0.97
N ILE A 248 -27.09 -0.55 -0.45
CA ILE A 248 -27.58 -0.36 0.92
C ILE A 248 -28.98 0.24 0.89
N ASN A 249 -29.77 -0.02 1.94
CA ASN A 249 -31.10 0.56 2.10
C ASN A 249 -31.03 2.09 2.06
N ALA A 250 -31.76 2.71 1.15
CA ALA A 250 -31.81 4.16 0.99
C ALA A 250 -32.84 4.83 1.92
N GLY A 251 -32.69 6.14 2.13
CA GLY A 251 -33.67 6.99 2.82
C GLY A 251 -33.23 7.48 4.21
N PRO A 252 -34.08 8.24 4.92
CA PRO A 252 -33.75 8.84 6.23
C PRO A 252 -33.41 7.81 7.32
N ASN A 253 -33.95 6.59 7.21
CA ASN A 253 -33.66 5.44 8.08
C ASN A 253 -32.86 4.37 7.31
N GLY A 254 -32.08 4.78 6.30
CA GLY A 254 -31.24 3.90 5.50
C GLY A 254 -30.08 3.32 6.27
N THR A 255 -29.39 2.35 5.69
CA THR A 255 -28.19 1.77 6.30
C THR A 255 -27.04 2.75 6.21
N VAL A 256 -26.50 3.15 7.36
CA VAL A 256 -25.36 4.07 7.46
C VAL A 256 -24.29 3.43 8.32
N PHE A 257 -23.08 3.29 7.78
CA PHE A 257 -21.90 3.01 8.58
C PHE A 257 -21.33 4.35 9.07
N PRO A 258 -21.22 4.59 10.40
CA PRO A 258 -20.68 5.85 10.91
C PRO A 258 -19.23 6.12 10.49
N SER A 259 -18.44 5.07 10.31
CA SER A 259 -17.04 5.14 9.91
C SER A 259 -16.63 3.94 9.06
N MET A 260 -15.39 3.92 8.60
CA MET A 260 -14.80 2.67 8.12
C MET A 260 -14.56 1.70 9.28
N TRP A 261 -14.39 0.42 8.97
CA TRP A 261 -14.25 -0.63 9.98
C TRP A 261 -13.40 -1.80 9.50
N PHE A 262 -12.83 -2.55 10.45
CA PHE A 262 -12.11 -3.78 10.23
C PHE A 262 -12.53 -4.84 11.27
N GLN A 263 -12.79 -6.07 10.82
CA GLN A 263 -13.14 -7.21 11.67
C GLN A 263 -11.98 -8.19 11.80
N PHE A 264 -11.71 -8.61 13.03
CA PHE A 264 -10.79 -9.69 13.39
C PHE A 264 -11.55 -10.97 13.79
N ALA A 265 -11.31 -12.07 13.09
CA ALA A 265 -11.84 -13.38 13.48
C ALA A 265 -10.93 -14.50 12.96
N ASN A 266 -10.96 -15.64 13.65
CA ASN A 266 -10.25 -16.84 13.23
C ASN A 266 -10.75 -17.33 11.87
N ASN A 267 -9.83 -17.85 11.06
CA ASN A 267 -10.16 -18.43 9.76
C ASN A 267 -11.21 -19.54 9.91
N LYS A 268 -12.06 -19.69 8.89
CA LYS A 268 -13.04 -20.77 8.80
C LYS A 268 -12.54 -21.88 7.88
N LYS A 269 -12.87 -23.13 8.19
CA LYS A 269 -12.65 -24.25 7.28
C LYS A 269 -13.81 -24.37 6.29
N VAL A 270 -13.49 -24.42 5.00
CA VAL A 270 -14.46 -24.68 3.93
C VAL A 270 -13.92 -25.87 3.12
N GLY A 271 -14.43 -27.07 3.42
CA GLY A 271 -13.82 -28.30 2.91
C GLY A 271 -12.41 -28.49 3.47
N ASP A 272 -11.44 -28.68 2.58
CA ASP A 272 -10.02 -28.82 2.92
C ASP A 272 -9.26 -27.48 2.94
N GLU A 273 -9.93 -26.37 2.61
CA GLU A 273 -9.34 -25.04 2.58
C GLU A 273 -9.59 -24.25 3.87
N GLU A 274 -8.63 -23.40 4.22
CA GLU A 274 -8.75 -22.41 5.28
C GLU A 274 -9.00 -21.04 4.67
N ARG A 275 -10.13 -20.42 5.05
CA ARG A 275 -10.61 -19.14 4.49
C ARG A 275 -10.52 -18.04 5.54
N SER A 276 -9.97 -16.90 5.15
CA SER A 276 -9.88 -15.72 6.02
C SER A 276 -11.25 -15.28 6.53
N GLN A 277 -11.32 -14.86 7.78
CA GLN A 277 -12.49 -14.17 8.37
C GLN A 277 -12.16 -12.74 8.81
N LEU A 278 -11.10 -12.20 8.22
CA LEU A 278 -10.77 -10.79 8.28
C LEU A 278 -11.57 -10.06 7.22
N PHE A 279 -12.29 -9.02 7.61
CA PHE A 279 -13.10 -8.23 6.70
C PHE A 279 -12.89 -6.75 6.96
N TYR A 280 -13.05 -5.95 5.92
CA TYR A 280 -13.00 -4.51 6.06
C TYR A 280 -14.09 -3.85 5.23
N GLY A 281 -14.48 -2.65 5.67
CA GLY A 281 -15.53 -1.92 4.98
C GLY A 281 -15.39 -0.41 5.08
N PHE A 282 -16.04 0.24 4.12
CA PHE A 282 -16.14 1.69 4.02
C PHE A 282 -17.61 2.09 3.99
N PRO A 283 -17.95 3.25 4.59
CA PRO A 283 -19.27 3.82 4.44
C PRO A 283 -19.55 4.20 2.99
N ALA A 284 -20.80 4.57 2.70
CA ALA A 284 -21.10 5.25 1.44
C ALA A 284 -20.25 6.53 1.35
N LEU A 285 -19.63 6.74 0.19
CA LEU A 285 -18.67 7.82 -0.02
C LEU A 285 -19.35 8.96 -0.77
N GLU A 286 -19.14 10.20 -0.32
CA GLU A 286 -19.70 11.40 -0.96
C GLU A 286 -19.25 11.58 -2.43
N TRP A 287 -18.08 11.04 -2.77
CA TRP A 287 -17.51 11.06 -4.13
C TRP A 287 -17.74 9.75 -4.90
N GLY A 288 -18.45 8.79 -4.30
CA GLY A 288 -18.78 7.51 -4.91
C GLY A 288 -20.24 7.46 -5.40
N PRO A 289 -20.66 6.32 -5.98
CA PRO A 289 -22.06 6.06 -6.26
C PRO A 289 -22.90 6.15 -4.97
N PRO A 290 -24.07 6.81 -5.00
CA PRO A 290 -24.93 6.91 -3.82
C PRO A 290 -25.53 5.54 -3.45
N ASN A 291 -25.82 5.35 -2.17
CA ASN A 291 -26.43 4.12 -1.61
C ASN A 291 -25.62 2.83 -1.87
N VAL A 292 -24.29 2.94 -1.93
CA VAL A 292 -23.40 1.80 -2.08
C VAL A 292 -22.30 1.87 -1.02
N CYS A 293 -22.09 0.78 -0.28
CA CYS A 293 -20.95 0.63 0.63
C CYS A 293 -19.95 -0.37 0.05
N ARG A 294 -18.67 -0.22 0.41
CA ARG A 294 -17.65 -1.21 0.06
C ARG A 294 -17.43 -2.15 1.23
N ILE A 295 -17.47 -3.46 0.98
CA ILE A 295 -17.14 -4.50 1.94
C ILE A 295 -16.32 -5.56 1.21
N ALA A 296 -15.25 -6.05 1.84
CA ALA A 296 -14.44 -7.12 1.27
C ALA A 296 -13.73 -7.95 2.34
N VAL A 297 -13.43 -9.20 1.99
CA VAL A 297 -12.48 -10.03 2.73
C VAL A 297 -11.06 -9.45 2.62
N ASP A 298 -10.32 -9.46 3.72
CA ASP A 298 -8.89 -9.11 3.74
C ASP A 298 -8.02 -10.35 3.47
N ALA A 299 -8.19 -10.89 2.28
CA ALA A 299 -7.40 -11.99 1.74
C ALA A 299 -7.53 -12.02 0.22
N ALA A 300 -6.67 -12.80 -0.41
CA ALA A 300 -6.82 -13.18 -1.81
C ALA A 300 -6.65 -14.68 -1.96
N THR A 301 -7.57 -15.31 -2.69
CA THR A 301 -7.39 -16.69 -3.18
C THR A 301 -6.31 -16.80 -4.22
N HIS A 302 -6.23 -15.81 -5.10
CA HIS A 302 -5.27 -15.78 -6.18
C HIS A 302 -4.02 -15.02 -5.73
N ILE A 303 -2.95 -15.78 -5.56
CA ILE A 303 -1.64 -15.28 -5.18
C ILE A 303 -0.65 -15.57 -6.30
N ILE A 304 -0.03 -14.52 -6.82
CA ILE A 304 0.92 -14.57 -7.93
C ILE A 304 2.29 -14.08 -7.49
N SER A 305 3.34 -14.43 -8.23
CA SER A 305 4.72 -13.99 -7.96
C SER A 305 5.25 -13.00 -9.00
N ASP A 306 4.47 -12.76 -10.06
CA ASP A 306 4.79 -11.81 -11.12
C ASP A 306 3.48 -11.19 -11.64
N PRO A 307 3.39 -9.86 -11.81
CA PRO A 307 2.17 -9.23 -12.31
C PRO A 307 1.77 -9.65 -13.73
N ASP A 308 2.68 -10.25 -14.52
CA ASP A 308 2.32 -10.82 -15.83
C ASP A 308 1.43 -12.08 -15.72
N GLN A 309 1.32 -12.67 -14.53
CA GLN A 309 0.42 -13.79 -14.23
C GLN A 309 -1.01 -13.31 -13.95
N ARG A 310 -1.24 -12.00 -13.83
CA ARG A 310 -2.51 -11.40 -13.46
C ARG A 310 -3.62 -11.79 -14.43
N SER A 311 -4.74 -12.26 -13.90
CA SER A 311 -5.95 -12.51 -14.70
C SER A 311 -6.88 -11.30 -14.62
N ALA A 312 -6.52 -10.20 -15.30
CA ALA A 312 -7.13 -8.88 -15.13
C ALA A 312 -8.67 -8.80 -15.33
N HIS A 313 -9.28 -9.81 -15.96
CA HIS A 313 -10.72 -9.90 -16.21
C HIS A 313 -11.44 -10.96 -15.37
N VAL A 314 -10.72 -11.67 -14.49
CA VAL A 314 -11.26 -12.72 -13.63
C VAL A 314 -11.20 -12.22 -12.20
N ILE A 315 -12.36 -12.03 -11.59
CA ILE A 315 -12.49 -11.72 -10.16
C ILE A 315 -12.81 -13.04 -9.46
N SER A 316 -12.10 -13.37 -8.37
CA SER A 316 -12.35 -14.62 -7.64
C SER A 316 -13.81 -14.69 -7.17
N PRO A 317 -14.57 -15.70 -7.60
CA PRO A 317 -15.92 -15.91 -7.10
C PRO A 317 -15.94 -16.34 -5.64
N GLU A 318 -14.91 -17.02 -5.14
CA GLU A 318 -14.79 -17.45 -3.75
C GLU A 318 -14.63 -16.24 -2.80
N ASP A 319 -13.81 -15.26 -3.16
CA ASP A 319 -13.60 -14.05 -2.34
C ASP A 319 -14.86 -13.17 -2.31
N ILE A 320 -15.62 -13.14 -3.42
CA ILE A 320 -16.96 -12.53 -3.45
C ILE A 320 -17.90 -13.31 -2.53
N ALA A 321 -17.93 -14.64 -2.64
CA ALA A 321 -18.84 -15.48 -1.85
C ALA A 321 -18.58 -15.36 -0.35
N ASP A 322 -17.33 -15.32 0.08
CA ASP A 322 -16.96 -15.09 1.49
C ASP A 322 -17.49 -13.75 2.00
N THR A 323 -17.36 -12.71 1.17
CA THR A 323 -17.87 -11.38 1.49
C THR A 323 -19.41 -11.38 1.55
N GLN A 324 -20.08 -12.03 0.61
CA GLN A 324 -21.54 -12.14 0.59
C GLN A 324 -22.08 -12.89 1.81
N GLU A 325 -21.42 -13.97 2.22
CA GLU A 325 -21.77 -14.73 3.41
C GLU A 325 -21.65 -13.86 4.67
N PHE A 326 -20.55 -13.10 4.79
CA PHE A 326 -20.36 -12.15 5.88
C PHE A 326 -21.50 -11.11 5.92
N VAL A 327 -21.79 -10.47 4.77
CA VAL A 327 -22.86 -9.46 4.67
C VAL A 327 -24.22 -10.06 5.07
N LYS A 328 -24.55 -11.23 4.54
CA LYS A 328 -25.82 -11.92 4.83
C LYS A 328 -26.00 -12.17 6.33
N ASN A 329 -24.96 -12.68 6.97
CA ASN A 329 -25.01 -13.15 8.35
C ASN A 329 -24.91 -12.01 9.36
N HIS A 330 -24.09 -11.00 9.06
CA HIS A 330 -23.65 -10.01 10.06
C HIS A 330 -24.00 -8.56 9.74
N VAL A 331 -24.55 -8.25 8.57
CA VAL A 331 -24.82 -6.85 8.19
C VAL A 331 -26.32 -6.60 7.97
N VAL A 332 -26.79 -5.44 8.43
CA VAL A 332 -28.18 -4.99 8.35
C VAL A 332 -28.36 -4.04 7.17
N GLY A 333 -29.35 -4.34 6.32
CA GLY A 333 -29.78 -3.46 5.22
C GLY A 333 -28.74 -3.25 4.11
N VAL A 334 -27.87 -4.24 3.91
CA VAL A 334 -26.98 -4.37 2.75
C VAL A 334 -27.42 -5.59 1.95
N ASP A 335 -27.58 -5.46 0.64
CA ASP A 335 -27.95 -6.56 -0.25
C ASP A 335 -26.77 -7.53 -0.43
N SER A 336 -26.85 -8.72 0.17
CA SER A 336 -25.80 -9.73 0.06
C SER A 336 -25.89 -10.56 -1.23
N THR A 337 -26.93 -10.43 -2.05
CA THR A 337 -27.21 -11.37 -3.15
C THR A 337 -26.31 -11.18 -4.36
N VAL A 338 -25.98 -9.93 -4.68
CA VAL A 338 -25.08 -9.57 -5.77
C VAL A 338 -24.41 -8.22 -5.47
N PRO A 339 -23.09 -8.09 -5.59
CA PRO A 339 -22.45 -6.78 -5.57
C PRO A 339 -22.97 -5.91 -6.72
N ALA A 340 -23.23 -4.63 -6.44
CA ALA A 340 -23.49 -3.63 -7.48
C ALA A 340 -22.30 -3.51 -8.45
N TYR A 341 -21.08 -3.68 -7.93
CA TYR A 341 -19.84 -3.76 -8.71
C TYR A 341 -18.74 -4.45 -7.88
N SER A 342 -17.81 -5.12 -8.56
CA SER A 342 -16.59 -5.64 -7.95
C SER A 342 -15.37 -5.29 -8.80
N SER A 343 -14.23 -5.11 -8.15
CA SER A 343 -12.93 -4.87 -8.81
C SER A 343 -11.83 -5.70 -8.18
N SER A 344 -10.73 -5.90 -8.93
CA SER A 344 -9.50 -6.46 -8.40
C SER A 344 -8.36 -5.44 -8.40
N CYS A 345 -7.44 -5.56 -7.45
CA CYS A 345 -6.20 -4.80 -7.41
C CYS A 345 -5.05 -5.69 -6.94
N LEU A 346 -3.81 -5.24 -7.15
CA LEU A 346 -2.63 -5.97 -6.70
C LEU A 346 -2.16 -5.45 -5.35
N MET A 347 -2.02 -6.33 -4.36
CA MET A 347 -1.34 -6.03 -3.10
C MET A 347 0.01 -6.73 -3.08
N THR A 348 1.09 -5.95 -3.20
CA THR A 348 2.45 -6.47 -3.20
C THR A 348 2.97 -6.60 -1.78
N ASN A 349 3.18 -7.85 -1.35
CA ASN A 349 3.76 -8.15 -0.06
C ASN A 349 5.20 -8.60 -0.25
N VAL A 350 6.08 -8.13 0.63
CA VAL A 350 7.41 -8.70 0.84
C VAL A 350 7.34 -9.69 2.01
N PHE A 351 8.43 -10.40 2.26
CA PHE A 351 8.48 -11.55 3.18
C PHE A 351 7.82 -11.29 4.56
N ASP A 352 8.02 -10.11 5.13
CA ASP A 352 7.55 -9.71 6.46
C ASP A 352 6.26 -8.87 6.44
N ASN A 353 5.59 -8.77 5.28
CA ASN A 353 4.42 -7.92 5.08
C ASN A 353 4.66 -6.42 5.37
N MET A 354 5.92 -5.95 5.43
CA MET A 354 6.29 -4.54 5.62
C MET A 354 6.51 -3.82 4.28
N PHE A 355 7.28 -2.73 4.30
CA PHE A 355 7.72 -1.99 3.11
C PHE A 355 9.19 -2.27 2.86
N VAL A 356 9.58 -2.24 1.59
CA VAL A 356 10.97 -1.91 1.26
C VAL A 356 11.03 -0.41 1.00
N LEU A 357 11.94 0.29 1.67
CA LEU A 357 12.28 1.69 1.44
C LEU A 357 13.77 1.86 1.66
N ASP A 358 14.56 1.67 0.61
CA ASP A 358 16.02 1.69 0.72
C ASP A 358 16.70 2.08 -0.59
N PHE A 359 18.01 2.29 -0.56
CA PHE A 359 18.83 2.33 -1.75
C PHE A 359 19.05 0.93 -2.32
N VAL A 360 19.21 0.84 -3.64
CA VAL A 360 19.77 -0.38 -4.24
C VAL A 360 21.20 -0.56 -3.70
N PRO A 361 21.58 -1.73 -3.14
CA PRO A 361 22.88 -1.91 -2.51
C PRO A 361 24.03 -1.71 -3.49
N GLU A 362 25.17 -1.24 -2.99
CA GLU A 362 26.29 -0.76 -3.80
C GLU A 362 26.84 -1.85 -4.74
N GLU A 363 26.87 -3.11 -4.28
CA GLU A 363 27.29 -4.28 -5.04
C GLU A 363 26.41 -4.57 -6.28
N TYR A 364 25.17 -4.06 -6.29
CA TYR A 364 24.22 -4.25 -7.38
C TYR A 364 24.19 -3.10 -8.39
N LEU A 365 24.84 -1.97 -8.10
CA LEU A 365 24.77 -0.76 -8.95
C LEU A 365 25.58 -0.85 -10.25
N GLN A 366 26.38 -1.91 -10.45
CA GLN A 366 27.14 -2.17 -11.70
C GLN A 366 27.97 -0.96 -12.20
N GLY A 367 28.57 -0.20 -11.27
CA GLY A 367 29.34 1.01 -11.57
C GLY A 367 28.54 2.32 -11.56
N GLY A 368 27.28 2.28 -11.12
CA GLY A 368 26.51 3.48 -10.79
C GLY A 368 26.92 4.10 -9.46
N ALA A 369 26.69 5.41 -9.33
CA ALA A 369 27.05 6.17 -8.14
C ALA A 369 26.35 5.64 -6.87
N LYS A 370 27.03 5.68 -5.73
CA LYS A 370 26.42 5.35 -4.43
C LYS A 370 25.17 6.19 -4.15
N ASN A 371 24.17 5.59 -3.50
CA ASN A 371 22.90 6.23 -3.13
C ASN A 371 22.22 6.94 -4.32
N SER A 372 22.32 6.37 -5.52
CA SER A 372 21.75 6.97 -6.74
C SER A 372 20.42 6.38 -7.19
N VAL A 373 20.07 5.19 -6.69
CA VAL A 373 18.79 4.55 -6.96
C VAL A 373 18.12 4.23 -5.62
N VAL A 374 16.97 4.85 -5.38
CA VAL A 374 16.11 4.57 -4.22
C VAL A 374 14.94 3.71 -4.69
N LEU A 375 14.55 2.71 -3.90
CA LEU A 375 13.48 1.79 -4.21
C LEU A 375 12.43 1.80 -3.10
N PHE A 376 11.17 1.82 -3.51
CA PHE A 376 10.03 1.56 -2.65
C PHE A 376 9.09 0.53 -3.26
N THR A 377 8.68 -0.47 -2.47
CA THR A 377 7.59 -1.39 -2.84
C THR A 377 6.78 -1.85 -1.63
N ALA A 378 5.44 -1.80 -1.79
CA ALA A 378 4.44 -2.30 -0.84
C ALA A 378 3.02 -2.24 -1.46
N GLY A 379 2.10 -3.06 -0.96
CA GLY A 379 0.71 -3.13 -1.40
C GLY A 379 -0.30 -2.29 -0.60
N TRP A 380 0.04 -1.87 0.62
CA TRP A 380 -0.92 -1.31 1.58
C TRP A 380 -0.57 0.11 2.10
N ALA A 381 0.40 0.77 1.46
CA ALA A 381 1.05 1.99 1.95
C ALA A 381 0.33 3.31 1.62
N MET A 382 -0.88 3.30 1.07
CA MET A 382 -1.59 4.53 0.64
C MET A 382 -1.67 5.58 1.75
N LYS A 383 -1.90 5.13 2.99
CA LYS A 383 -1.96 5.96 4.20
C LYS A 383 -0.66 6.69 4.55
N PHE A 384 0.46 6.31 3.95
CA PHE A 384 1.77 6.94 4.14
C PHE A 384 2.24 7.76 2.94
N VAL A 385 1.43 7.95 1.90
CA VAL A 385 1.86 8.62 0.65
C VAL A 385 2.58 9.96 0.86
N PRO A 386 2.08 10.93 1.66
CA PRO A 386 2.80 12.18 1.89
C PRO A 386 4.14 11.98 2.60
N LEU A 387 4.19 11.02 3.51
CA LEU A 387 5.39 10.67 4.27
C LEU A 387 6.43 10.04 3.35
N LEU A 388 6.04 9.04 2.57
CA LEU A 388 6.90 8.33 1.63
C LEU A 388 7.41 9.26 0.52
N GLY A 389 6.57 10.17 0.02
CA GLY A 389 6.99 11.18 -0.95
C GLY A 389 8.16 12.02 -0.43
N ARG A 390 8.05 12.52 0.82
CA ARG A 390 9.14 13.28 1.45
C ARG A 390 10.37 12.41 1.67
N ALA A 391 10.18 11.19 2.18
CA ALA A 391 11.28 10.27 2.45
C ALA A 391 12.09 9.95 1.18
N LEU A 392 11.42 9.60 0.09
CA LEU A 392 12.04 9.28 -1.19
C LEU A 392 12.78 10.48 -1.78
N LYS A 393 12.20 11.69 -1.67
CA LYS A 393 12.87 12.94 -2.05
C LYS A 393 14.13 13.17 -1.24
N ASP A 394 14.07 13.04 0.09
CA ASP A 394 15.23 13.25 0.96
C ASP A 394 16.34 12.23 0.67
N MET A 395 15.98 10.95 0.50
CA MET A 395 16.95 9.92 0.12
C MET A 395 17.60 10.20 -1.23
N ALA A 396 16.82 10.55 -2.26
CA ALA A 396 17.36 10.80 -3.59
C ALA A 396 18.25 12.05 -3.65
N LEU A 397 17.88 13.14 -2.96
CA LEU A 397 18.58 14.43 -3.04
C LEU A 397 19.66 14.63 -1.98
N HIS A 398 19.54 13.96 -0.83
CA HIS A 398 20.41 14.17 0.34
C HIS A 398 21.09 12.89 0.82
N GLY A 399 20.79 11.74 0.19
CA GLY A 399 21.43 10.46 0.49
C GLY A 399 20.97 9.81 1.80
N HIS A 400 19.97 10.36 2.49
CA HIS A 400 19.40 9.83 3.73
C HIS A 400 17.98 10.40 4.00
N SER A 401 17.25 9.81 4.93
CA SER A 401 15.97 10.32 5.42
C SER A 401 15.69 9.80 6.83
N ASP A 402 15.18 10.65 7.73
CA ASP A 402 14.70 10.25 9.06
C ASP A 402 13.47 9.33 9.03
N LEU A 403 12.98 9.01 7.83
CA LEU A 403 11.87 8.10 7.56
C LEU A 403 12.32 6.80 6.88
N GLY A 404 13.60 6.70 6.49
CA GLY A 404 14.24 5.46 6.03
C GLY A 404 14.69 4.65 7.23
N LEU A 405 13.73 3.96 7.85
CA LEU A 405 13.96 3.20 9.08
C LEU A 405 14.67 1.87 8.79
N ASP A 406 15.39 1.34 9.79
CA ASP A 406 16.10 0.06 9.67
C ASP A 406 15.16 -1.10 9.37
N GLU A 407 13.91 -1.02 9.84
CA GLU A 407 12.84 -1.99 9.61
C GLU A 407 12.38 -2.07 8.14
N PHE A 408 12.81 -1.15 7.27
CA PHE A 408 12.43 -1.13 5.83
C PHE A 408 13.59 -1.42 4.88
N LYS A 409 14.75 -1.83 5.40
CA LYS A 409 15.94 -2.06 4.61
C LYS A 409 15.80 -3.24 3.67
N ILE A 410 16.42 -3.12 2.50
CA ILE A 410 16.34 -4.12 1.44
C ILE A 410 17.19 -5.38 1.73
N ASP A 411 18.18 -5.25 2.60
CA ASP A 411 19.12 -6.32 2.98
C ASP A 411 18.62 -7.20 4.13
N LEU A 412 17.42 -6.93 4.65
CA LEU A 412 16.75 -7.81 5.60
C LEU A 412 16.63 -9.22 5.01
N SER A 413 17.02 -10.21 5.81
CA SER A 413 17.13 -11.60 5.36
C SER A 413 15.82 -12.08 4.72
N GLY A 414 15.91 -12.57 3.49
CA GLY A 414 14.77 -13.14 2.78
C GLY A 414 14.13 -12.21 1.74
N ILE A 415 14.42 -10.90 1.73
CA ILE A 415 13.84 -9.96 0.77
C ILE A 415 14.41 -10.15 -0.64
N ILE A 416 15.73 -10.21 -0.79
CA ILE A 416 16.38 -10.45 -2.08
C ILE A 416 16.47 -11.96 -2.35
N SER A 417 16.03 -12.40 -3.53
CA SER A 417 16.35 -13.75 -4.04
C SER A 417 17.65 -13.69 -4.84
N HIS A 418 18.64 -14.47 -4.41
CA HIS A 418 19.82 -14.73 -5.23
C HIS A 418 19.47 -15.80 -6.27
N SER A 419 19.54 -15.48 -7.56
CA SER A 419 19.46 -16.50 -8.60
C SER A 419 20.68 -17.40 -8.50
N THR A 420 20.51 -18.62 -7.98
CA THR A 420 21.51 -19.68 -8.12
C THR A 420 21.54 -20.13 -9.58
N LEU A 421 22.37 -19.48 -10.40
CA LEU A 421 22.95 -20.16 -11.56
C LEU A 421 23.95 -21.20 -11.05
N LYS A 422 23.43 -22.30 -10.48
CA LYS A 422 24.07 -23.61 -10.33
C LYS A 422 23.04 -24.58 -9.74
N ALA A 423 22.65 -25.55 -10.57
CA ALA A 423 21.77 -26.65 -10.20
C ALA A 423 22.38 -27.50 -9.08
N SER A 424 21.60 -27.78 -8.03
CA SER A 424 21.53 -29.11 -7.43
C SER A 424 20.30 -29.21 -6.53
N SER A 425 19.54 -30.27 -6.76
CA SER A 425 18.38 -30.75 -6.01
C SER A 425 18.51 -30.70 -4.48
N ALA A 426 17.56 -30.07 -3.80
CA ALA A 426 17.20 -30.41 -2.41
C ALA A 426 15.75 -30.01 -2.12
N LYS A 427 15.10 -30.84 -1.32
CA LYS A 427 13.66 -30.95 -1.08
C LYS A 427 13.06 -29.73 -0.37
N PHE A 428 11.80 -29.44 -0.69
CA PHE A 428 10.91 -28.53 0.03
C PHE A 428 10.89 -28.87 1.52
N TYR A 429 11.16 -27.87 2.37
CA TYR A 429 10.87 -27.89 3.80
C TYR A 429 9.72 -26.93 4.07
N ASN A 430 8.71 -27.45 4.76
CA ASN A 430 7.60 -26.72 5.39
C ASN A 430 8.14 -25.56 6.24
N LEU A 431 7.52 -24.39 6.10
CA LEU A 431 7.69 -23.27 7.04
C LEU A 431 6.77 -23.51 8.24
N ASP A 432 7.26 -24.28 9.21
CA ASP A 432 6.82 -24.22 10.60
C ASP A 432 7.95 -23.56 11.40
N ALA A 433 7.77 -22.30 11.82
CA ALA A 433 8.54 -21.71 12.91
C ALA A 433 7.72 -20.63 13.62
N PRO A 434 7.38 -20.81 14.91
CA PRO A 434 6.69 -19.81 15.71
C PRO A 434 7.68 -18.74 16.19
N HIS A 435 7.33 -17.46 16.02
CA HIS A 435 8.04 -16.35 16.63
C HIS A 435 7.76 -16.33 18.15
N THR A 436 8.82 -16.43 18.95
CA THR A 436 8.76 -16.30 20.41
C THR A 436 8.77 -14.83 20.79
N SER A 437 7.64 -14.33 21.29
CA SER A 437 7.54 -13.00 21.91
C SER A 437 8.13 -13.04 23.33
N ALA A 438 9.14 -12.21 23.57
CA ALA A 438 9.71 -12.03 24.90
C ALA A 438 8.77 -11.18 25.77
N LEU A 439 8.00 -11.85 26.63
CA LEU A 439 7.19 -11.23 27.68
C LEU A 439 8.06 -10.45 28.67
N CYS A 440 7.82 -9.14 28.75
CA CYS A 440 8.29 -8.29 29.82
C CYS A 440 7.46 -8.61 31.08
N ARG A 441 8.03 -9.37 32.02
CA ARG A 441 7.48 -9.53 33.38
C ARG A 441 7.93 -8.34 34.22
N SER A 442 6.98 -7.50 34.63
CA SER A 442 7.22 -6.51 35.70
C SER A 442 7.11 -7.20 37.06
N THR A 443 8.16 -7.01 37.85
CA THR A 443 8.21 -7.15 39.30
C THR A 443 7.24 -6.15 39.95
N GLU A 444 6.22 -6.64 40.63
CA GLU A 444 5.94 -6.51 42.08
C GLU A 444 4.57 -7.11 42.41
#